data_AF-A0A2V8TGM8-F1
#
_entry.id   AF-A0A2V8TGM8-F1
#
_cell.length_a   1.000
_cell.length_b   1.000
_cell.length_c   1.000
_cell.angle_alpha   90.00
_cell.angle_beta   90.00
_cell.angle_gamma   90.00
#
_symmetry.space_group_name_H-M   'P 1'
#
loop_
_entity.id
_entity.type
_entity.pdbx_description
1 polymer ?
#
loop_
_entity_poly.entity_id
_entity_poly.type
_entity_poly.pdbx_seq_one_letter_code
_entity_poly.pdbx_strand_id
1 'polypeptide(L)'
;MGVMPPDFEFRYPEAELWTPLRLTPTSPWLQVTARLHAGVSVPQARSALEIVAHQLEQEQPKDRAGLRIVVTPWSDMPEPKYKLTLIFVMAAVGLVMLIACADVGSLLLSRAVQR
;
A
#
# COMPACT_ATOMS: atom_id res chain seq x y z
N MET A 1 -21.65 -22.00 -3.17
CA MET A 1 -20.73 -21.11 -3.91
C MET A 1 -21.40 -19.75 -3.97
N GLY A 2 -20.82 -18.74 -3.35
CA GLY A 2 -21.30 -17.35 -3.46
C GLY A 2 -20.49 -16.63 -4.53
N VAL A 3 -21.13 -15.82 -5.35
CA VAL A 3 -20.46 -14.94 -6.31
C VAL A 3 -20.32 -13.58 -5.66
N MET A 4 -19.08 -13.11 -5.57
CA MET A 4 -18.75 -11.79 -5.04
C MET A 4 -19.08 -10.72 -6.09
N PRO A 5 -19.66 -9.57 -5.70
CA PRO A 5 -19.91 -8.47 -6.63
C PRO A 5 -18.63 -8.05 -7.35
N PRO A 6 -18.72 -7.67 -8.65
CA PRO A 6 -17.55 -7.32 -9.46
C PRO A 6 -16.82 -6.05 -8.98
N ASP A 7 -17.49 -5.23 -8.17
CA ASP A 7 -17.00 -4.01 -7.55
C ASP A 7 -16.44 -4.22 -6.13
N PHE A 8 -16.48 -5.44 -5.61
CA PHE A 8 -15.92 -5.74 -4.30
C PHE A 8 -14.40 -5.88 -4.38
N GLU A 9 -13.69 -4.85 -3.94
CA GLU A 9 -12.24 -4.86 -3.81
C GLU A 9 -11.85 -5.04 -2.33
N PHE A 10 -11.29 -6.21 -1.99
CA PHE A 10 -10.76 -6.46 -0.65
C PHE A 10 -9.33 -6.97 -0.71
N ARG A 11 -8.37 -6.10 -0.39
CA ARG A 11 -6.92 -6.34 -0.26
C ARG A 11 -6.19 -6.83 -1.53
N TYR A 12 -6.83 -7.61 -2.39
CA TYR A 12 -6.30 -8.12 -3.66
C TYR A 12 -7.38 -7.90 -4.73
N PRO A 13 -7.35 -6.80 -5.47
CA PRO A 13 -8.35 -6.50 -6.49
C PRO A 13 -8.35 -7.54 -7.62
N GLU A 14 -7.22 -8.19 -7.88
CA GLU A 14 -7.09 -9.30 -8.83
C GLU A 14 -7.51 -10.70 -8.32
N ALA A 15 -8.13 -10.82 -7.14
CA ALA A 15 -8.54 -12.13 -6.62
C ALA A 15 -9.77 -12.71 -7.34
N GLU A 16 -9.56 -13.73 -8.16
CA GLU A 16 -10.63 -14.43 -8.91
C GLU A 16 -11.41 -15.45 -8.07
N LEU A 17 -10.80 -15.98 -7.00
CA LEU A 17 -11.39 -17.03 -6.17
C LEU A 17 -11.00 -16.88 -4.71
N TRP A 18 -12.01 -16.80 -3.84
CA TRP A 18 -11.86 -16.80 -2.40
C TRP A 18 -12.08 -18.21 -1.84
N THR A 19 -11.07 -18.75 -1.15
CA THR A 19 -11.18 -20.04 -0.48
C THR A 19 -10.96 -19.90 1.02
N PRO A 20 -11.57 -20.77 1.85
CA PRO A 20 -11.36 -20.74 3.29
C PRO A 20 -9.88 -20.93 3.64
N LEU A 21 -9.37 -20.09 4.54
CA LEU A 21 -8.00 -20.19 5.03
C LEU A 21 -7.78 -21.57 5.67
N ARG A 22 -6.79 -22.31 5.16
CA ARG A 22 -6.29 -23.55 5.76
C ARG A 22 -4.86 -23.31 6.23
N LEU A 23 -4.68 -23.23 7.54
CA LEU A 23 -3.36 -23.08 8.14
C LEU A 23 -2.62 -24.43 8.05
N THR A 24 -1.45 -24.41 7.42
CA THR A 24 -0.51 -25.53 7.45
C THR A 24 0.72 -25.15 8.27
N PRO A 25 1.43 -26.12 8.88
CA PRO A 25 2.65 -25.85 9.65
C PRO A 25 3.74 -25.14 8.82
N THR A 26 3.67 -25.24 7.49
CA THR A 26 4.62 -24.64 6.54
C THR A 26 4.18 -23.26 6.02
N SER A 27 3.09 -22.68 6.51
CA SER A 27 2.61 -21.39 6.02
C SER A 27 3.58 -20.27 6.46
N PRO A 28 4.27 -19.60 5.52
CA PRO A 28 5.44 -18.77 5.85
C PRO A 28 5.07 -17.43 6.49
N TRP A 29 3.86 -16.92 6.27
CA TRP A 29 3.37 -15.69 6.88
C TRP A 29 1.83 -15.61 6.79
N LEU A 30 1.22 -14.89 7.73
CA LEU A 30 -0.21 -14.60 7.71
C LEU A 30 -0.42 -13.09 7.76
N GLN A 31 -1.22 -12.57 6.83
CA GLN A 31 -1.73 -11.21 6.89
C GLN A 31 -3.16 -11.23 7.40
N VAL A 32 -3.43 -10.45 8.45
CA VAL A 32 -4.75 -10.39 9.08
C VAL A 32 -5.30 -8.97 8.92
N THR A 33 -6.58 -8.87 8.57
CA THR A 33 -7.35 -7.61 8.65
C THR A 33 -8.23 -7.68 9.88
N ALA A 34 -8.16 -6.69 10.75
CA ALA A 34 -8.98 -6.60 11.95
C ALA A 34 -9.59 -5.21 12.10
N ARG A 35 -10.80 -5.14 12.67
CA ARG A 35 -11.45 -3.89 13.03
C ARG A 35 -11.18 -3.59 14.50
N LEU A 36 -10.60 -2.43 14.80
CA LEU A 36 -10.42 -1.97 16.18
C LEU A 36 -11.76 -1.57 16.80
N HIS A 37 -11.86 -1.72 18.13
CA HIS A 37 -13.00 -1.19 18.87
C HIS A 37 -13.01 0.34 18.83
N ALA A 38 -14.19 0.95 18.95
CA ALA A 38 -14.31 2.40 18.99
C ALA A 38 -13.46 2.99 20.14
N GLY A 39 -12.65 4.00 19.84
CA GLY A 39 -11.76 4.64 20.82
C GLY A 39 -10.40 3.96 21.01
N VAL A 40 -10.15 2.78 20.42
CA VAL A 40 -8.83 2.15 20.45
C VAL A 40 -7.96 2.72 19.34
N SER A 41 -6.80 3.27 19.71
CA SER A 41 -5.85 3.79 18.73
C SER A 41 -4.95 2.69 18.16
N VAL A 42 -4.43 2.89 16.95
CA VAL A 42 -3.48 1.96 16.32
C VAL A 42 -2.23 1.72 17.18
N PRO A 43 -1.62 2.75 17.83
CA PRO A 43 -0.53 2.53 18.77
C PRO A 43 -0.90 1.61 19.94
N GLN A 44 -2.10 1.75 20.52
CA GLN A 44 -2.57 0.86 21.60
C GLN A 44 -2.69 -0.58 21.12
N ALA A 45 -3.26 -0.79 19.93
CA ALA A 45 -3.35 -2.12 19.32
C ALA A 45 -1.96 -2.72 19.03
N ARG A 46 -1.00 -1.90 18.59
CA ARG A 46 0.38 -2.33 18.37
C ARG A 46 1.04 -2.80 19.68
N SER A 47 0.96 -2.01 20.75
CA SER A 47 1.55 -2.39 22.04
C SER A 47 0.92 -3.68 22.61
N ALA A 48 -0.40 -3.85 22.46
CA ALA A 48 -1.06 -5.09 22.88
C ALA A 48 -0.54 -6.31 22.09
N LEU A 49 -0.34 -6.16 20.78
CA LEU A 49 0.16 -7.24 19.93
C LEU A 49 1.65 -7.51 20.13
N GLU A 50 2.46 -6.53 20.53
CA GLU A 50 3.86 -6.74 20.92
C GLU A 50 3.97 -7.64 22.16
N ILE A 51 3.09 -7.46 23.15
CA ILE A 51 3.02 -8.34 24.33
C ILE A 51 2.70 -9.78 23.91
N VAL A 52 1.71 -9.94 23.02
CA VAL A 52 1.32 -11.27 22.51
C VAL A 52 2.46 -11.91 21.70
N ALA A 53 3.18 -11.14 20.89
CA ALA A 53 4.33 -11.63 20.13
C ALA A 53 5.41 -12.19 21.07
N HIS A 54 5.72 -11.47 22.15
CA HIS A 54 6.69 -11.92 23.15
C HIS A 54 6.22 -13.17 23.92
N GLN A 55 4.93 -13.27 24.25
CA GLN A 55 4.38 -14.48 24.87
C GLN A 55 4.50 -15.70 23.93
N LEU A 56 4.15 -15.53 22.65
CA LEU A 56 4.27 -16.56 21.64
C LEU A 56 5.72 -17.01 21.43
N GLU A 57 6.67 -16.07 21.49
CA GLU A 57 8.10 -16.35 21.41
C GLU A 57 8.58 -17.18 22.61
N GLN A 58 8.10 -16.88 23.83
CA GLN A 58 8.43 -17.64 25.03
C GLN A 58 7.83 -19.05 25.02
N GLU A 59 6.63 -19.22 24.48
CA GLU A 59 5.95 -20.51 24.38
C GLU A 59 6.56 -21.41 23.29
N GLN A 60 7.01 -20.83 22.18
CA GLN A 60 7.55 -21.56 21.03
C GLN A 60 8.86 -20.95 20.48
N PRO A 61 9.95 -20.93 21.28
CA PRO A 61 11.18 -20.25 20.91
C PRO A 61 11.89 -20.87 19.70
N LYS A 62 11.66 -22.16 19.39
CA LYS A 62 12.27 -22.82 18.22
C LYS A 62 11.69 -22.32 16.88
N ASP A 63 10.40 -22.01 16.84
CA ASP A 63 9.69 -21.67 15.61
C ASP A 63 9.36 -20.18 15.50
N ARG A 64 9.43 -19.43 16.62
CA ARG A 64 8.94 -18.05 16.74
C ARG A 64 9.94 -17.07 17.35
N ALA A 65 11.22 -17.43 17.46
CA ALA A 65 12.27 -16.49 17.87
C ALA A 65 12.29 -15.25 16.96
N GLY A 66 12.24 -14.06 17.56
CA GLY A 66 12.22 -12.79 16.84
C GLY A 66 10.91 -12.48 16.12
N LEU A 67 9.80 -13.14 16.46
CA LEU A 67 8.49 -12.87 15.88
C LEU A 67 8.10 -11.40 16.07
N ARG A 68 7.89 -10.68 14.96
CA ARG A 68 7.50 -9.28 14.97
C ARG A 68 6.16 -9.09 14.27
N ILE A 69 5.15 -8.71 15.04
CA ILE A 69 3.81 -8.42 14.52
C ILE A 69 3.77 -6.94 14.11
N VAL A 70 3.60 -6.69 12.81
CA VAL A 70 3.50 -5.33 12.28
C VAL A 70 2.03 -4.94 12.14
N VAL A 71 1.66 -3.85 12.80
CA VAL A 71 0.31 -3.26 12.71
C VAL A 71 0.39 -1.96 11.92
N THR A 72 -0.34 -1.91 10.80
CA THR A 72 -0.50 -0.73 9.96
C THR A 72 -1.97 -0.34 9.85
N PRO A 73 -2.30 0.96 9.93
CA PRO A 73 -3.64 1.44 9.60
C PRO A 73 -4.02 1.05 8.18
N TRP A 74 -5.31 0.75 7.95
CA TRP A 74 -5.80 0.44 6.61
C TRP A 74 -5.65 1.61 5.64
N SER A 75 -5.77 2.85 6.13
CA SER A 75 -5.53 4.08 5.35
C SER A 75 -4.10 4.21 4.85
N ASP A 76 -3.15 3.65 5.60
CA ASP A 76 -1.72 3.71 5.32
C ASP A 76 -1.27 2.48 4.53
N MET A 77 -2.23 1.82 3.87
CA MET A 77 -2.00 0.73 2.93
C MET A 77 -2.05 1.21 1.45
N PRO A 78 -1.46 2.34 1.03
CA PRO A 78 -1.17 2.51 -0.39
C PRO A 78 -0.01 1.60 -0.75
N GLU A 79 -0.11 0.84 -1.85
CA GLU A 79 1.10 0.24 -2.42
C GLU A 79 2.09 1.37 -2.69
N PRO A 80 3.32 1.33 -2.14
CA PRO A 80 4.32 2.37 -2.37
C PRO A 80 4.57 2.67 -3.86
N LYS A 81 4.23 1.71 -4.73
CA LYS A 81 4.33 1.79 -6.19
C LYS A 81 3.48 2.92 -6.78
N TYR A 82 2.27 3.19 -6.28
CA TYR A 82 1.39 4.19 -6.89
C TYR A 82 1.90 5.63 -6.73
N LYS A 83 2.49 5.95 -5.57
CA LYS A 83 3.00 7.31 -5.32
C LYS A 83 4.16 7.66 -6.25
N LEU A 84 5.07 6.71 -6.48
CA LEU A 84 6.23 6.93 -7.35
C LEU A 84 5.79 7.09 -8.81
N THR A 85 4.89 6.24 -9.29
CA THR A 85 4.34 6.36 -10.65
C THR A 85 3.65 7.70 -10.86
N LEU A 86 2.86 8.17 -9.90
CA LEU A 86 2.17 9.45 -10.01
C LEU A 86 3.15 10.63 -10.09
N ILE A 87 4.23 10.61 -9.30
CA ILE A 87 5.30 11.62 -9.35
C ILE A 87 5.99 11.58 -10.72
N PHE A 88 6.29 10.39 -11.25
CA PHE A 88 6.91 10.25 -12.57
C PHE A 88 6.01 10.81 -13.68
N VAL A 89 4.72 10.52 -13.65
CA VAL A 89 3.76 11.05 -14.64
C VAL A 89 3.67 12.57 -14.52
N MET A 90 3.58 13.12 -13.31
CA MET A 90 3.59 14.58 -13.12
C MET A 90 4.89 15.23 -13.63
N ALA A 91 6.04 14.62 -13.38
CA ALA A 91 7.32 15.12 -13.85
C ALA A 91 7.40 15.09 -15.39
N ALA A 92 6.94 14.00 -16.02
CA ALA A 92 6.87 13.88 -17.47
C ALA A 92 5.95 14.94 -18.09
N VAL A 93 4.75 15.14 -17.53
CA VAL A 93 3.81 16.18 -17.98
C VAL A 93 4.41 17.58 -17.83
N GLY A 94 5.07 17.86 -16.71
CA GLY A 94 5.75 19.14 -16.48
C GLY A 94 6.86 19.41 -17.50
N LEU A 95 7.66 18.40 -17.84
CA LEU A 95 8.72 18.50 -18.84
C LEU A 95 8.15 18.79 -20.24
N VAL A 96 7.09 18.08 -20.63
CA VAL A 96 6.41 18.30 -21.92
C VAL A 96 5.83 19.71 -22.00
N MET A 97 5.22 20.20 -20.92
CA MET A 97 4.68 21.57 -20.87
C MET A 97 5.78 22.63 -20.97
N LEU A 98 6.93 22.42 -20.32
CA LEU A 98 8.11 23.28 -20.44
C LEU A 98 8.64 23.35 -21.87
N ILE A 99 8.73 22.22 -22.57
CA ILE A 99 9.15 22.15 -23.98
C ILE A 99 8.17 22.96 -24.84
N ALA A 100 6.87 22.72 -24.70
CA ALA A 100 5.85 23.46 -25.44
C ALA A 100 5.89 24.97 -25.17
N CYS A 101 6.11 25.39 -23.92
CA CYS A 101 6.26 26.81 -23.58
C CYS A 101 7.52 27.43 -24.21
N ALA A 102 8.65 26.71 -24.25
CA ALA A 102 9.88 27.18 -24.89
C ALA A 102 9.75 27.31 -26.40
N ASP A 103 9.05 26.38 -27.05
CA ASP A 103 8.77 26.41 -28.49
C ASP A 103 7.87 27.60 -28.84
N VAL A 104 6.79 27.81 -28.08
CA VAL A 104 5.88 28.95 -28.27
C VAL A 104 6.60 30.28 -28.02
N GLY A 105 7.44 30.35 -26.98
CA GLY A 105 8.26 31.53 -26.71
C GLY A 105 9.23 31.84 -27.86
N SER A 106 9.88 30.81 -28.41
CA SER A 106 10.80 30.94 -29.54
C SER A 106 10.08 31.39 -30.82
N LEU A 107 8.86 30.90 -31.04
CA LEU A 107 7.99 31.33 -32.15
C LEU A 107 7.53 32.78 -32.00
N LEU A 108 7.20 33.22 -30.78
CA LEU A 108 6.85 34.61 -30.49
C LEU A 108 8.05 35.55 -30.68
N LEU A 109 9.24 35.15 -30.27
CA LEU A 109 10.48 35.91 -30.48
C LEU A 109 10.82 36.04 -31.97
N SER A 110 10.70 34.97 -32.75
CA SER A 110 10.90 34.98 -34.20
C SER A 110 9.98 35.98 -34.90
N ARG A 111 8.69 36.03 -34.52
CA ARG A 111 7.73 37.00 -35.08
C ARG A 111 8.01 38.44 -34.65
N ALA A 112 8.54 38.66 -33.45
CA ALA A 112 8.87 39.99 -32.97
C ALA A 112 10.11 40.58 -33.67
N VAL A 113 11.08 39.73 -34.04
CA VAL A 113 12.31 40.13 -34.75
C VAL A 113 12.10 40.32 -36.26
N GLN A 114 11.05 39.71 -36.84
CA GLN A 114 10.69 39.90 -38.26
C GLN A 114 9.77 41.11 -38.53
N ARG A 115 9.44 41.90 -37.51
CA ARG A 115 8.75 43.19 -37.64
C ARG A 115 9.75 44.34 -37.66
#